data_AF-A0A969PN71-F1
#
_entry.id   AF-A0A969PN71-F1
#
_cell.length_a   1.000
_cell.length_b   1.000
_cell.length_c   1.000
_cell.angle_alpha   90.00
_cell.angle_beta   90.00
_cell.angle_gamma   90.00
#
_symmetry.space_group_name_H-M   'P 1'
#
loop_
_entity.id
_entity.type
_entity.pdbx_description
1 polymer ?
#
loop_
_entity_poly.entity_id
_entity_poly.type
_entity_poly.pdbx_seq_one_letter_code
_entity_poly.pdbx_strand_id
1 'polypeptide(L)'
;MKIQWYPGHMAKAKRQVTEKLKMIDVVMEIVDARIPMSSRNPMIEEVTENKPRLMLLNKADLADPQLTREWEAYFEQENVKPLTIDAQHGKGMKQIPAEVQKLAAPLYEKWERKGINPRPLRSLIVGIPNVGKSTVINKLAGKKIAIIGDKPGVTKKQQWIKMGSTLELLDTPGILWPKFEDEAVGYRLALTGAVKEEIFDFQDAVLFFLTFMASEYPQLLKSRYNLDSIPEDKVELFDDIGRKRGCLISGGHVDYDRTAEIIFRDFRQGLFGPVTLEKPVT
;
A
#
# COMPACT_ATOMS: atom_id res chain seq x y z
N MET A 1 -5.97 -21.91 1.14
CA MET A 1 -7.01 -21.67 0.10
C MET A 1 -6.36 -21.13 -1.19
N LYS A 2 -6.76 -21.52 -2.42
CA LYS A 2 -6.14 -21.01 -3.68
C LYS A 2 -6.91 -19.80 -4.21
N ILE A 3 -6.41 -18.60 -3.94
CA ILE A 3 -6.95 -17.37 -4.55
C ILE A 3 -6.75 -17.45 -6.07
N GLN A 4 -7.83 -17.40 -6.86
CA GLN A 4 -7.78 -17.49 -8.32
C GLN A 4 -7.42 -16.15 -8.95
N TRP A 5 -6.17 -16.04 -9.43
CA TRP A 5 -5.66 -14.86 -10.12
C TRP A 5 -5.66 -15.06 -11.63
N TYR A 6 -6.09 -14.04 -12.38
CA TYR A 6 -6.16 -14.07 -13.85
C TYR A 6 -4.77 -13.79 -14.49
N PRO A 7 -4.08 -14.78 -15.08
CA PRO A 7 -2.69 -14.64 -15.53
C PRO A 7 -2.51 -13.66 -16.71
N GLY A 8 -3.51 -13.54 -17.59
CA GLY A 8 -3.43 -12.75 -18.82
C GLY A 8 -3.34 -11.23 -18.60
N HIS A 9 -3.97 -10.70 -17.54
CA HIS A 9 -3.88 -9.27 -17.21
C HIS A 9 -2.47 -8.87 -16.74
N MET A 10 -1.73 -9.81 -16.15
CA MET A 10 -0.44 -9.55 -15.50
C MET A 10 0.69 -9.50 -16.52
N ALA A 11 0.74 -10.42 -17.48
CA ALA A 11 1.72 -10.36 -18.59
C ALA A 11 1.58 -9.04 -19.37
N LYS A 12 0.34 -8.59 -19.59
CA LYS A 12 0.05 -7.29 -20.19
C LYS A 12 0.56 -6.13 -19.32
N ALA A 13 0.34 -6.19 -18.01
CA ALA A 13 0.82 -5.17 -17.08
C ALA A 13 2.36 -5.11 -17.01
N LYS A 14 3.04 -6.26 -16.91
CA LYS A 14 4.51 -6.37 -16.97
C LYS A 14 5.04 -5.71 -18.23
N ARG A 15 4.52 -6.12 -19.39
CA ARG A 15 4.92 -5.58 -20.69
C ARG A 15 4.71 -4.07 -20.78
N GLN A 16 3.55 -3.56 -20.34
CA GLN A 16 3.26 -2.13 -20.34
C GLN A 16 4.23 -1.34 -19.44
N VAL A 17 4.58 -1.87 -18.27
CA VAL A 17 5.59 -1.24 -17.39
C VAL A 17 6.95 -1.26 -18.06
N THR A 18 7.42 -2.41 -18.57
CA THR A 18 8.72 -2.56 -19.23
C THR A 18 8.88 -1.63 -20.44
N GLU A 19 7.86 -1.53 -21.30
CA GLU A 19 7.88 -0.62 -22.46
C GLU A 19 8.02 0.84 -22.02
N LYS A 20 7.34 1.22 -20.93
CA LYS A 20 7.40 2.59 -20.40
C LYS A 20 8.72 2.92 -19.75
N LEU A 21 9.35 1.98 -19.04
CA LEU A 21 10.60 2.23 -18.31
C LEU A 21 11.74 2.74 -19.19
N LYS A 22 11.68 2.49 -20.51
CA LYS A 22 12.60 3.07 -21.50
C LYS A 22 12.58 4.61 -21.54
N MET A 23 11.45 5.22 -21.20
CA MET A 23 11.24 6.68 -21.19
C MET A 23 11.33 7.30 -19.79
N ILE A 24 11.61 6.49 -18.77
CA ILE A 24 11.59 6.88 -17.35
C ILE A 24 13.00 7.05 -16.84
N ASP A 25 13.22 8.14 -16.10
CA ASP A 25 14.48 8.47 -15.45
C ASP A 25 14.52 7.91 -14.02
N VAL A 26 13.44 8.03 -13.26
CA VAL A 26 13.32 7.60 -11.85
C VAL A 26 12.00 6.86 -11.60
N VAL A 27 12.01 5.80 -10.82
CA VAL A 27 10.80 5.09 -10.39
C VAL A 27 10.39 5.55 -8.99
N MET A 28 9.10 5.82 -8.80
CA MET A 28 8.49 6.02 -7.48
C MET A 28 7.58 4.84 -7.16
N GLU A 29 8.04 3.96 -6.28
CA GLU A 29 7.30 2.80 -5.81
C GLU A 29 6.50 3.19 -4.57
N ILE A 30 5.17 3.15 -4.64
CA ILE A 30 4.30 3.45 -3.50
C ILE A 30 3.88 2.15 -2.84
N VAL A 31 4.16 2.05 -1.54
CA VAL A 31 3.78 0.94 -0.66
C VAL A 31 2.84 1.45 0.46
N ASP A 32 2.08 0.56 1.07
CA ASP A 32 1.25 0.87 2.23
C ASP A 32 2.09 0.72 3.50
N ALA A 33 2.25 1.78 4.28
CA ALA A 33 3.11 1.81 5.47
C ALA A 33 2.66 0.80 6.56
N ARG A 34 1.41 0.34 6.51
CA ARG A 34 0.89 -0.70 7.41
C ARG A 34 1.38 -2.10 7.05
N ILE A 35 1.81 -2.31 5.79
CA ILE A 35 2.35 -3.56 5.27
C ILE A 35 3.46 -3.30 4.24
N PRO A 36 4.59 -2.69 4.64
CA PRO A 36 5.58 -2.16 3.70
C PRO A 36 6.21 -3.20 2.77
N MET A 37 6.38 -4.45 3.21
CA MET A 37 6.88 -5.57 2.43
C MET A 37 5.75 -6.29 1.69
N SER A 38 4.67 -6.68 2.37
CA SER A 38 3.57 -7.42 1.71
C SER A 38 2.87 -6.60 0.64
N SER A 39 2.99 -5.27 0.64
CA SER A 39 2.44 -4.40 -0.42
C SER A 39 3.39 -4.12 -1.59
N ARG A 40 4.62 -4.66 -1.56
CA ARG A 40 5.56 -4.61 -2.69
C ARG A 40 5.20 -5.63 -3.74
N ASN A 41 5.48 -5.31 -5.00
CA ASN A 41 5.26 -6.24 -6.09
C ASN A 41 6.62 -6.76 -6.60
N PRO A 42 6.95 -8.06 -6.40
CA PRO A 42 8.22 -8.64 -6.85
C PRO A 42 8.49 -8.44 -8.35
N MET A 43 7.43 -8.44 -9.17
CA MET A 43 7.54 -8.20 -10.60
C MET A 43 7.98 -6.76 -10.91
N ILE A 44 7.57 -5.78 -10.09
CA ILE A 44 7.97 -4.38 -10.25
C ILE A 44 9.44 -4.22 -9.90
N GLU A 45 9.89 -4.89 -8.84
CA GLU A 45 11.31 -4.94 -8.47
C GLU A 45 12.17 -5.48 -9.62
N GLU A 46 11.82 -6.66 -10.16
CA GLU A 46 12.52 -7.27 -11.31
C GLU A 46 12.64 -6.32 -12.51
N VAL A 47 11.56 -5.63 -12.88
CA VAL A 47 11.59 -4.75 -14.07
C VAL A 47 12.27 -3.41 -13.80
N THR A 48 12.42 -2.98 -12.55
CA THR A 48 12.97 -1.66 -12.17
C THR A 48 14.39 -1.70 -11.59
N GLU A 49 15.01 -2.87 -11.48
CA GLU A 49 16.35 -3.10 -10.91
C GLU A 49 17.41 -2.08 -11.35
N ASN A 50 17.42 -1.68 -12.62
CA ASN A 50 18.43 -0.78 -13.20
C ASN A 50 18.04 0.71 -13.18
N LYS A 51 17.03 1.10 -12.40
CA LYS A 51 16.53 2.49 -12.33
C LYS A 51 16.66 3.03 -10.90
N PRO A 52 17.06 4.30 -10.72
CA PRO A 52 16.94 4.95 -9.42
C PRO A 52 15.50 4.85 -8.90
N ARG A 53 15.35 4.43 -7.65
CA ARG A 53 14.06 4.10 -7.04
C ARG A 53 13.86 4.86 -5.73
N LEU A 54 12.79 5.65 -5.67
CA LEU A 54 12.26 6.24 -4.45
C LEU A 54 11.08 5.40 -3.97
N MET A 55 11.17 4.81 -2.79
CA MET A 55 10.06 4.09 -2.17
C MET A 55 9.28 5.04 -1.26
N LEU A 56 7.98 5.15 -1.50
CA LEU A 56 7.07 6.01 -0.75
C LEU A 56 6.22 5.15 0.18
N LEU A 57 6.51 5.19 1.49
CA LEU A 57 5.70 4.51 2.52
C LEU A 57 4.49 5.39 2.81
N ASN A 58 3.39 5.16 2.09
CA ASN A 58 2.18 5.98 2.17
C ASN A 58 1.20 5.49 3.23
N LYS A 59 0.28 6.36 3.66
CA LYS A 59 -0.68 6.13 4.77
C LYS A 59 0.02 5.99 6.12
N ALA A 60 1.11 6.73 6.31
CA ALA A 60 1.87 6.73 7.55
C ALA A 60 1.08 7.23 8.77
N ASP A 61 -0.04 7.93 8.56
CA ASP A 61 -1.00 8.30 9.59
C ASP A 61 -1.75 7.10 10.20
N LEU A 62 -1.87 6.00 9.44
CA LEU A 62 -2.54 4.77 9.86
C LEU A 62 -1.55 3.68 10.33
N ALA A 63 -0.25 3.88 10.15
CA ALA A 63 0.78 2.89 10.42
C ALA A 63 1.49 3.17 11.75
N ASP A 64 1.94 2.11 12.42
CA ASP A 64 2.72 2.21 13.65
C ASP A 64 4.00 3.03 13.39
N PRO A 65 4.22 4.16 14.09
CA PRO A 65 5.33 5.06 13.81
C PRO A 65 6.70 4.47 14.19
N GLN A 66 6.75 3.54 15.15
CA GLN A 66 7.99 2.86 15.50
C GLN A 66 8.35 1.87 14.40
N LEU A 67 7.42 0.97 14.05
CA LEU A 67 7.67 -0.01 12.98
C LEU A 67 7.93 0.64 11.63
N THR A 68 7.29 1.79 11.34
CA THR A 68 7.58 2.55 10.12
C THR A 68 9.05 2.96 10.05
N ARG A 69 9.66 3.40 11.16
CA ARG A 69 11.10 3.75 11.19
C ARG A 69 11.99 2.52 11.02
N GLU A 70 11.61 1.40 11.62
CA GLU A 70 12.33 0.14 11.47
C GLU A 70 12.31 -0.33 10.00
N TRP A 71 11.16 -0.19 9.32
CA TRP A 71 11.04 -0.45 7.89
C TRP A 71 11.84 0.53 7.02
N GLU A 72 11.89 1.82 7.36
CA GLU A 72 12.77 2.78 6.68
C GLU A 72 14.23 2.32 6.77
N ALA A 73 14.71 1.98 7.97
CA ALA A 73 16.07 1.49 8.16
C ALA A 73 16.35 0.21 7.37
N TYR A 74 15.40 -0.73 7.36
CA TYR A 74 15.50 -1.97 6.58
C TYR A 74 15.66 -1.68 5.07
N PHE A 75 14.82 -0.81 4.50
CA PHE A 75 14.93 -0.50 3.07
C PHE A 75 16.19 0.29 2.71
N GLU A 76 16.68 1.15 3.61
CA GLU A 76 17.97 1.83 3.42
C GLU A 76 19.14 0.83 3.37
N GLN A 77 19.11 -0.23 4.18
CA GLN A 77 20.10 -1.32 4.11
C GLN A 77 20.02 -2.10 2.79
N GLU A 78 18.82 -2.28 2.25
CA GLU A 78 18.58 -2.89 0.93
C GLU A 78 18.87 -1.95 -0.26
N ASN A 79 19.57 -0.82 -0.03
CA ASN A 79 19.90 0.21 -1.03
C ASN A 79 18.67 0.80 -1.75
N VAL A 80 17.51 0.79 -1.10
CA VAL A 80 16.30 1.47 -1.56
C VAL A 80 16.15 2.74 -0.75
N LYS A 81 15.88 3.90 -1.38
CA LYS A 81 15.64 5.12 -0.62
C LYS A 81 14.17 5.19 -0.19
N PRO A 82 13.82 5.03 1.10
CA PRO A 82 12.46 5.23 1.57
C PRO A 82 12.18 6.71 1.83
N LEU A 83 10.91 7.07 1.73
CA LEU A 83 10.36 8.33 2.19
C LEU A 83 8.94 8.08 2.71
N THR A 84 8.77 8.24 4.02
CA THR A 84 7.46 8.13 4.66
C THR A 84 6.58 9.34 4.33
N ILE A 85 5.35 9.07 3.87
CA ILE A 85 4.38 10.10 3.48
C ILE A 85 2.98 9.79 3.99
N ASP A 86 2.19 10.84 4.09
CA ASP A 86 0.74 10.76 4.18
C ASP A 86 0.19 11.68 3.09
N ALA A 87 -0.19 11.05 1.98
CA ALA A 87 -0.68 11.75 0.80
C ALA A 87 -2.04 12.42 1.02
N GLN A 88 -2.86 11.89 1.95
CA GLN A 88 -4.19 12.40 2.23
C GLN A 88 -4.07 13.77 2.91
N HIS A 89 -3.33 13.86 4.01
CA HIS A 89 -3.17 15.10 4.76
C HIS A 89 -2.01 15.96 4.21
N GLY A 90 -1.10 15.38 3.43
CA GLY A 90 -0.03 16.09 2.71
C GLY A 90 1.33 16.10 3.39
N LYS A 91 1.52 15.29 4.44
CA LYS A 91 2.79 15.17 5.16
C LYS A 91 3.83 14.45 4.28
N GLY A 92 5.08 14.94 4.28
CA GLY A 92 6.19 14.38 3.49
C GLY A 92 6.16 14.71 1.99
N MET A 93 5.01 15.13 1.44
CA MET A 93 4.83 15.35 -0.01
C MET A 93 5.78 16.37 -0.64
N LYS A 94 6.13 17.43 0.09
CA LYS A 94 7.04 18.48 -0.39
C LYS A 94 8.48 17.99 -0.60
N GLN A 95 8.86 16.88 0.02
CA GLN A 95 10.20 16.32 -0.06
C GLN A 95 10.40 15.49 -1.33
N ILE A 96 9.31 14.94 -1.90
CA ILE A 96 9.35 14.03 -3.06
C ILE A 96 10.15 14.62 -4.23
N PRO A 97 9.90 15.85 -4.73
CA PRO A 97 10.65 16.36 -5.87
C PRO A 97 12.16 16.50 -5.60
N ALA A 98 12.53 16.89 -4.37
CA ALA A 98 13.93 17.04 -3.98
C ALA A 98 14.64 15.68 -3.91
N GLU A 99 13.99 14.66 -3.33
CA GLU A 99 14.53 13.30 -3.26
C GLU A 99 14.66 12.66 -4.66
N VAL A 100 13.68 12.88 -5.55
CA VAL A 100 13.77 12.45 -6.95
C VAL A 100 14.95 13.11 -7.67
N GLN A 101 15.20 14.40 -7.44
CA GLN A 101 16.34 15.09 -8.02
C GLN A 101 17.68 14.55 -7.50
N LYS A 102 17.79 14.28 -6.19
CA LYS A 102 18.99 13.67 -5.59
C LYS A 102 19.30 12.31 -6.21
N LEU A 103 18.28 11.45 -6.33
CA LEU A 103 18.42 10.13 -6.96
C LEU A 103 18.81 10.21 -8.45
N ALA A 104 18.43 11.29 -9.13
CA ALA A 104 18.75 11.52 -10.52
C ALA A 104 20.10 12.24 -10.76
N ALA A 105 20.84 12.63 -9.72
CA ALA A 105 22.11 13.35 -9.88
C ALA A 105 23.10 12.69 -10.87
N PRO A 106 23.31 11.34 -10.83
CA PRO A 106 24.17 10.68 -11.81
C PRO A 106 23.67 10.75 -13.27
N LEU A 107 22.36 10.89 -13.47
CA LEU A 107 21.78 11.05 -14.81
C LEU A 107 22.08 12.44 -15.38
N TYR A 108 22.05 13.47 -14.55
CA TYR A 108 22.40 14.83 -14.96
C TYR A 108 23.87 14.94 -15.38
N GLU A 109 24.80 14.39 -14.59
CA GLU A 109 26.22 14.34 -14.95
C GLU A 109 26.44 13.61 -16.29
N LYS A 110 25.70 12.53 -16.53
CA LYS A 110 25.76 11.77 -17.79
C LYS A 110 25.23 12.59 -18.97
N TRP A 111 24.19 13.39 -18.79
CA TRP A 111 23.67 14.27 -19.84
C TRP A 111 24.64 15.40 -20.16
N GLU A 112 25.21 16.02 -19.13
CA GLU A 112 26.22 17.08 -19.28
C GLU A 112 27.44 16.60 -20.06
N ARG A 113 28.01 15.44 -19.70
CA ARG A 113 29.12 14.82 -20.43
C ARG A 113 28.81 14.52 -21.90
N LYS A 114 27.53 14.37 -22.25
CA LYS A 114 27.06 14.11 -23.62
C LYS A 114 26.59 15.37 -24.35
N GLY A 115 26.70 16.56 -23.73
CA GLY A 115 26.20 17.82 -24.30
C GLY A 115 24.68 17.85 -24.45
N ILE A 116 23.95 17.07 -23.67
CA ILE A 116 22.48 17.02 -23.69
C ILE A 116 21.94 18.10 -22.76
N ASN A 117 21.10 18.99 -23.28
CA ASN A 117 20.44 20.01 -22.48
C ASN A 117 19.57 19.38 -21.38
N PRO A 118 19.56 19.94 -20.15
CA PRO A 118 18.69 19.49 -19.08
C PRO A 118 17.23 19.54 -19.50
N ARG A 119 16.47 18.50 -19.14
CA ARG A 119 15.03 18.41 -19.34
C ARG A 119 14.34 17.99 -18.04
N PRO A 120 13.01 18.16 -17.92
CA PRO A 120 12.27 17.62 -16.78
C PRO A 120 12.52 16.11 -16.60
N LEU A 121 12.67 15.68 -15.35
CA LEU A 121 12.77 14.27 -15.00
C LEU A 121 11.45 13.60 -15.26
N ARG A 122 11.48 12.44 -15.89
CA ARG A 122 10.32 11.60 -16.11
C ARG A 122 10.28 10.52 -15.06
N SER A 123 9.24 10.54 -14.23
CA SER A 123 9.07 9.54 -13.17
C SER A 123 7.85 8.67 -13.40
N LEU A 124 8.01 7.38 -13.12
CA LEU A 124 6.92 6.40 -13.15
C LEU A 124 6.41 6.19 -11.74
N ILE A 125 5.11 6.35 -11.52
CA ILE A 125 4.49 5.93 -10.26
C ILE A 125 4.00 4.49 -10.44
N VAL A 126 4.42 3.61 -9.54
CA VAL A 126 4.07 2.19 -9.52
C VAL A 126 3.64 1.75 -8.13
N GLY A 127 2.92 0.63 -8.05
CA GLY A 127 2.45 0.05 -6.79
C GLY A 127 1.11 -0.68 -6.97
N ILE A 128 0.76 -1.52 -6.01
CA ILE A 128 -0.48 -2.32 -6.04
C ILE A 128 -1.75 -1.43 -5.96
N PRO A 129 -2.96 -1.94 -6.23
CA PRO A 129 -4.19 -1.20 -6.01
C PRO A 129 -4.29 -0.62 -4.58
N ASN A 130 -4.96 0.53 -4.44
CA ASN A 130 -5.31 1.13 -3.16
C ASN A 130 -4.17 1.58 -2.22
N VAL A 131 -2.90 1.53 -2.63
CA VAL A 131 -1.78 2.17 -1.87
C VAL A 131 -1.77 3.70 -1.92
N GLY A 132 -2.66 4.32 -2.71
CA GLY A 132 -2.80 5.79 -2.78
C GLY A 132 -2.07 6.49 -3.92
N LYS A 133 -1.74 5.78 -5.02
CA LYS A 133 -1.11 6.37 -6.23
C LYS A 133 -1.81 7.64 -6.74
N SER A 134 -3.12 7.57 -6.97
CA SER A 134 -3.92 8.72 -7.43
C SER A 134 -3.92 9.88 -6.44
N THR A 135 -3.90 9.59 -5.13
CA THR A 135 -3.84 10.59 -4.07
C THR A 135 -2.51 11.31 -4.08
N VAL A 136 -1.39 10.57 -4.19
CA VAL A 136 -0.04 11.14 -4.35
C VAL A 136 0.03 12.05 -5.58
N ILE A 137 -0.47 11.57 -6.72
CA ILE A 137 -0.51 12.34 -7.98
C ILE A 137 -1.29 13.64 -7.81
N ASN A 138 -2.53 13.57 -7.31
CA ASN A 138 -3.38 14.75 -7.16
C ASN A 138 -2.78 15.77 -6.18
N LYS A 139 -2.17 15.27 -5.10
CA LYS A 139 -1.57 16.12 -4.08
C LYS A 139 -0.30 16.81 -4.60
N LEU A 140 0.53 16.11 -5.37
CA LEU A 140 1.69 16.71 -6.06
C LEU A 140 1.27 17.71 -7.14
N ALA A 141 0.18 17.41 -7.87
CA ALA A 141 -0.33 18.28 -8.92
C ALA A 141 -1.04 19.54 -8.41
N GLY A 142 -1.44 19.56 -7.13
CA GLY A 142 -2.27 20.62 -6.54
C GLY A 142 -3.69 20.68 -7.09
N LYS A 143 -4.13 19.70 -7.89
CA LYS A 143 -5.47 19.63 -8.50
C LYS A 143 -5.89 18.18 -8.73
N LYS A 144 -7.20 17.96 -8.86
CA LYS A 144 -7.79 16.62 -9.08
C LYS A 144 -7.64 16.20 -10.55
N ILE A 145 -6.66 15.36 -10.85
CA ILE A 145 -6.32 14.86 -12.20
C ILE A 145 -6.61 13.36 -12.32
N ALA A 146 -6.20 12.59 -11.31
CA ALA A 146 -6.41 11.15 -11.22
C ALA A 146 -7.70 10.84 -10.43
N ILE A 147 -8.41 9.79 -10.84
CA ILE A 147 -9.61 9.31 -10.15
C ILE A 147 -9.17 8.57 -8.88
N ILE A 148 -9.78 8.92 -7.74
CA ILE A 148 -9.58 8.28 -6.43
C ILE A 148 -10.81 7.41 -6.14
N GLY A 149 -10.60 6.20 -5.64
CA GLY A 149 -11.64 5.33 -5.11
C GLY A 149 -11.04 4.06 -4.50
N ASP A 150 -11.80 3.42 -3.62
CA ASP A 150 -11.32 2.30 -2.78
C ASP A 150 -11.50 0.93 -3.43
N LYS A 151 -12.11 0.85 -4.61
CA LYS A 151 -12.25 -0.42 -5.36
C LYS A 151 -11.06 -0.62 -6.31
N PRO A 152 -10.40 -1.80 -6.32
CA PRO A 152 -9.34 -2.08 -7.28
C PRO A 152 -9.78 -1.86 -8.74
N GLY A 153 -8.94 -1.17 -9.52
CA GLY A 153 -9.17 -0.93 -10.97
C GLY A 153 -9.75 0.45 -11.33
N VAL A 154 -9.77 1.41 -10.42
CA VAL A 154 -10.27 2.79 -10.67
C VAL A 154 -9.46 3.52 -11.76
N THR A 155 -8.13 3.45 -11.73
CA THR A 155 -7.26 4.10 -12.72
C THR A 155 -7.25 3.30 -14.03
N LYS A 156 -7.70 3.92 -15.13
CA LYS A 156 -7.88 3.24 -16.44
C LYS A 156 -7.02 3.81 -17.58
N LYS A 157 -6.67 5.09 -17.55
CA LYS A 157 -5.90 5.77 -18.62
C LYS A 157 -4.57 6.27 -18.08
N GLN A 158 -3.54 6.14 -18.91
CA GLN A 158 -2.18 6.57 -18.60
C GLN A 158 -1.96 7.93 -19.25
N GLN A 159 -1.46 8.89 -18.48
CA GLN A 159 -1.22 10.26 -18.95
C GLN A 159 0.04 10.82 -18.30
N TRP A 160 0.74 11.69 -19.03
CA TRP A 160 1.83 12.49 -18.48
C TRP A 160 1.26 13.69 -17.75
N ILE A 161 1.74 13.90 -16.53
CA ILE A 161 1.27 14.97 -15.66
C ILE A 161 2.47 15.81 -15.27
N LYS A 162 2.51 17.06 -15.73
CA LYS A 162 3.58 18.01 -15.44
C LYS A 162 3.47 18.50 -13.99
N MET A 163 4.56 18.37 -13.24
CA MET A 163 4.73 18.86 -11.87
C MET A 163 5.72 20.03 -11.89
N GLY A 164 5.20 21.23 -12.10
CA GLY A 164 6.05 22.41 -12.33
C GLY A 164 6.89 22.28 -13.60
N SER A 165 8.15 22.71 -13.53
CA SER A 165 9.09 22.72 -14.67
C SER A 165 10.13 21.60 -14.62
N THR A 166 10.24 20.84 -13.53
CA THR A 166 11.37 19.93 -13.29
C THR A 166 10.99 18.45 -13.29
N LEU A 167 9.70 18.12 -13.24
CA LEU A 167 9.22 16.74 -13.08
C LEU A 167 7.96 16.47 -13.93
N GLU A 168 7.92 15.32 -14.58
CA GLU A 168 6.77 14.78 -15.31
C GLU A 168 6.44 13.40 -14.74
N LEU A 169 5.18 13.19 -14.35
CA LEU A 169 4.71 11.93 -13.77
C LEU A 169 3.93 11.12 -14.79
N LEU A 170 4.25 9.85 -14.92
CA LEU A 170 3.45 8.90 -15.68
C LEU A 170 2.62 8.04 -14.71
N ASP A 171 1.30 8.24 -14.74
CA ASP A 171 0.36 7.43 -13.96
C ASP A 171 0.24 6.00 -14.52
N THR A 172 0.13 5.01 -13.62
CA THR A 172 -0.10 3.61 -13.97
C THR A 172 -1.24 3.02 -13.13
N PRO A 173 -2.08 2.16 -13.73
CA PRO A 173 -3.03 1.36 -12.95
C PRO A 173 -2.29 0.54 -11.90
N GLY A 174 -2.97 0.20 -10.80
CA GLY A 174 -2.41 -0.70 -9.79
C GLY A 174 -2.14 -2.08 -10.37
N ILE A 175 -0.96 -2.64 -10.09
CA ILE A 175 -0.53 -3.94 -10.62
C ILE A 175 -0.29 -4.87 -9.44
N LEU A 176 -1.09 -5.94 -9.35
CA LEU A 176 -0.84 -7.07 -8.45
C LEU A 176 0.02 -8.12 -9.15
N TRP A 177 0.43 -9.16 -8.43
CA TRP A 177 1.16 -10.31 -8.97
C TRP A 177 0.35 -11.61 -8.75
N PRO A 178 0.56 -12.65 -9.57
CA PRO A 178 -0.43 -13.71 -9.79
C PRO A 178 -0.48 -14.80 -8.72
N LYS A 179 0.49 -14.90 -7.80
CA LYS A 179 0.47 -15.89 -6.72
C LYS A 179 1.15 -15.34 -5.49
N PHE A 180 0.50 -15.48 -4.35
CA PHE A 180 1.14 -15.40 -3.05
C PHE A 180 1.50 -16.83 -2.65
N GLU A 181 2.78 -17.08 -2.36
CA GLU A 181 3.20 -18.35 -1.78
C GLU A 181 2.85 -18.39 -0.28
N ASP A 182 2.84 -17.22 0.36
CA ASP A 182 2.48 -17.00 1.75
C ASP A 182 1.02 -16.52 1.89
N GLU A 183 0.23 -17.25 2.66
CA GLU A 183 -1.17 -16.94 2.95
C GLU A 183 -1.32 -15.66 3.79
N ALA A 184 -0.36 -15.36 4.68
CA ALA A 184 -0.36 -14.15 5.50
C ALA A 184 -0.28 -12.88 4.66
N VAL A 185 0.50 -12.92 3.55
CA VAL A 185 0.57 -11.82 2.57
C VAL A 185 -0.81 -11.59 1.94
N GLY A 186 -1.53 -12.66 1.60
CA GLY A 186 -2.89 -12.59 1.08
C GLY A 186 -3.86 -11.88 2.04
N TYR A 187 -3.86 -12.27 3.32
CA TYR A 187 -4.71 -11.65 4.33
C TYR A 187 -4.37 -10.18 4.60
N ARG A 188 -3.07 -9.85 4.69
CA ARG A 188 -2.59 -8.46 4.81
C ARG A 188 -3.08 -7.57 3.65
N LEU A 189 -2.98 -8.08 2.43
CA LEU A 189 -3.47 -7.39 1.23
C LEU A 189 -5.00 -7.26 1.22
N ALA A 190 -5.73 -8.25 1.72
CA ALA A 190 -7.18 -8.21 1.90
C ALA A 190 -7.61 -7.14 2.92
N LEU A 191 -6.99 -7.14 4.11
CA LEU A 191 -7.26 -6.20 5.18
C LEU A 191 -7.04 -4.75 4.74
N THR A 192 -5.96 -4.49 4.00
CA THR A 192 -5.65 -3.15 3.47
C THR A 192 -6.44 -2.77 2.22
N GLY A 193 -7.23 -3.69 1.67
CA GLY A 193 -8.10 -3.47 0.52
C GLY A 193 -7.39 -3.53 -0.83
N ALA A 194 -6.16 -4.02 -0.92
CA ALA A 194 -5.43 -4.10 -2.18
C ALA A 194 -6.03 -5.14 -3.15
N VAL A 195 -6.74 -6.13 -2.61
CA VAL A 195 -7.39 -7.22 -3.35
C VAL A 195 -8.90 -7.06 -3.30
N LYS A 196 -9.59 -7.59 -4.32
CA LYS A 196 -11.06 -7.50 -4.37
C LYS A 196 -11.70 -8.41 -3.33
N GLU A 197 -12.91 -8.07 -2.92
CA GLU A 197 -13.62 -8.76 -1.85
C GLU A 197 -14.14 -10.14 -2.28
N GLU A 198 -14.33 -10.38 -3.58
CA GLU A 198 -14.88 -11.65 -4.08
C GLU A 198 -13.85 -12.80 -4.15
N ILE A 199 -12.59 -12.57 -3.76
CA ILE A 199 -11.50 -13.53 -3.97
C ILE A 199 -10.85 -14.05 -2.68
N PHE A 200 -11.38 -13.68 -1.52
CA PHE A 200 -10.95 -14.19 -0.22
C PHE A 200 -12.16 -14.35 0.72
N ASP A 201 -12.02 -15.18 1.74
CA ASP A 201 -13.01 -15.31 2.81
C ASP A 201 -12.80 -14.21 3.85
N PHE A 202 -13.85 -13.43 4.13
CA PHE A 202 -13.79 -12.31 5.08
C PHE A 202 -13.55 -12.78 6.51
N GLN A 203 -14.14 -13.91 6.90
CA GLN A 203 -14.09 -14.42 8.26
C GLN A 203 -12.67 -14.92 8.56
N ASP A 204 -12.05 -15.64 7.63
CA ASP A 204 -10.65 -16.08 7.75
C ASP A 204 -9.68 -14.89 7.89
N ALA A 205 -9.86 -13.86 7.06
CA ALA A 205 -9.04 -12.66 7.10
C ALA A 205 -9.21 -11.87 8.41
N VAL A 206 -10.43 -11.84 8.96
CA VAL A 206 -10.70 -11.26 10.29
C VAL A 206 -10.08 -12.10 11.39
N LEU A 207 -10.17 -13.42 11.32
CA LEU A 207 -9.57 -14.31 12.32
C LEU A 207 -8.05 -14.12 12.38
N PHE A 208 -7.41 -14.03 11.21
CA PHE A 208 -6.00 -13.65 11.08
C PHE A 208 -5.71 -12.31 11.75
N PHE A 209 -6.52 -11.28 11.45
CA PHE A 209 -6.35 -9.94 12.03
C PHE A 209 -6.55 -9.89 13.54
N LEU A 210 -7.60 -10.54 14.06
CA LEU A 210 -7.89 -10.60 15.50
C LEU A 210 -6.80 -11.35 16.26
N THR A 211 -6.27 -12.43 15.67
CA THR A 211 -5.12 -13.16 16.23
C THR A 211 -3.91 -12.24 16.34
N PHE A 212 -3.58 -11.52 15.26
CA PHE A 212 -2.49 -10.56 15.25
C PHE A 212 -2.69 -9.42 16.26
N MET A 213 -3.87 -8.79 16.26
CA MET A 213 -4.19 -7.69 17.18
C MET A 213 -4.16 -8.13 18.65
N ALA A 214 -4.62 -9.35 18.96
CA ALA A 214 -4.57 -9.87 20.32
C ALA A 214 -3.13 -10.08 20.82
N SER A 215 -2.21 -10.45 19.94
CA SER A 215 -0.80 -10.65 20.27
C SER A 215 -0.02 -9.33 20.33
N GLU A 216 -0.13 -8.52 19.27
CA GLU A 216 0.75 -7.37 19.04
C GLU A 216 0.17 -6.05 19.55
N TYR A 217 -1.16 -5.90 19.49
CA TYR A 217 -1.86 -4.66 19.85
C TYR A 217 -3.06 -4.88 20.81
N PRO A 218 -2.91 -5.66 21.89
CA PRO A 218 -4.04 -6.08 22.73
C PRO A 218 -4.78 -4.89 23.34
N GLN A 219 -4.06 -3.82 23.70
CA GLN A 219 -4.68 -2.64 24.31
C GLN A 219 -5.54 -1.84 23.31
N LEU A 220 -5.11 -1.74 22.05
CA LEU A 220 -5.89 -1.08 21.00
C LEU A 220 -7.17 -1.88 20.71
N LEU A 221 -7.07 -3.21 20.68
CA LEU A 221 -8.21 -4.10 20.48
C LEU A 221 -9.24 -3.98 21.61
N LYS A 222 -8.77 -4.04 22.87
CA LYS A 222 -9.63 -3.87 24.06
C LYS A 222 -10.32 -2.52 24.07
N SER A 223 -9.57 -1.44 23.85
CA SER A 223 -10.11 -0.08 23.83
C SER A 223 -11.15 0.11 22.73
N ARG A 224 -10.88 -0.37 21.51
CA ARG A 224 -11.78 -0.19 20.37
C ARG A 224 -13.16 -0.84 20.60
N TYR A 225 -13.18 -2.04 21.17
CA TYR A 225 -14.39 -2.83 21.36
C TYR A 225 -14.91 -2.85 22.80
N ASN A 226 -14.29 -2.09 23.70
CA ASN A 226 -14.62 -2.07 25.12
C ASN A 226 -14.66 -3.49 25.72
N LEU A 227 -13.58 -4.25 25.52
CA LEU A 227 -13.43 -5.62 26.01
C LEU A 227 -12.71 -5.62 27.37
N ASP A 228 -13.27 -6.32 28.34
CA ASP A 228 -12.68 -6.45 29.68
C ASP A 228 -11.40 -7.33 29.62
N SER A 229 -11.51 -8.46 28.92
CA SER A 229 -10.41 -9.38 28.61
C SER A 229 -10.43 -9.74 27.12
N ILE A 230 -9.33 -10.29 26.63
CA ILE A 230 -9.27 -10.87 25.29
C ILE A 230 -9.34 -12.39 25.47
N PRO A 231 -10.38 -13.07 24.97
CA PRO A 231 -10.46 -14.51 25.02
C PRO A 231 -9.28 -15.20 24.32
N GLU A 232 -8.90 -16.37 24.83
CA GLU A 232 -7.88 -17.21 24.19
C GLU A 232 -8.40 -17.71 22.84
N ASP A 233 -9.65 -18.17 22.80
CA ASP A 233 -10.34 -18.54 21.57
C ASP A 233 -10.71 -17.28 20.75
N LYS A 234 -10.25 -17.26 19.50
CA LYS A 234 -10.46 -16.13 18.59
C LYS A 234 -11.86 -16.14 17.97
N VAL A 235 -12.54 -17.28 17.97
CA VAL A 235 -13.96 -17.38 17.61
C VAL A 235 -14.82 -16.72 18.69
N GLU A 236 -14.53 -16.98 19.96
CA GLU A 236 -15.20 -16.33 21.10
C GLU A 236 -14.99 -14.81 21.08
N LEU A 237 -13.76 -14.36 20.79
CA LEU A 237 -13.48 -12.94 20.62
C LEU A 237 -14.30 -12.31 19.46
N PHE A 238 -14.46 -13.03 18.35
CA PHE A 238 -15.29 -12.60 17.23
C PHE A 238 -16.75 -12.43 17.68
N ASP A 239 -17.28 -13.42 18.40
CA ASP A 239 -18.65 -13.39 18.94
C ASP A 239 -18.88 -12.20 19.86
N ASP A 240 -17.94 -11.95 20.78
CA ASP A 240 -18.02 -10.84 21.73
C ASP A 240 -18.04 -9.48 21.04
N ILE A 241 -17.20 -9.32 20.00
CA ILE A 241 -17.21 -8.12 19.16
C ILE A 241 -18.56 -8.00 18.45
N GLY A 242 -19.07 -9.08 17.85
CA GLY A 242 -20.35 -9.10 17.16
C GLY A 242 -21.51 -8.70 18.06
N ARG A 243 -21.59 -9.28 19.27
CA ARG A 243 -22.59 -8.93 20.28
C ARG A 243 -22.49 -7.47 20.71
N LYS A 244 -21.29 -6.99 21.05
CA LYS A 244 -21.07 -5.59 21.48
C LYS A 244 -21.36 -4.58 20.37
N ARG A 245 -21.23 -4.98 19.09
CA ARG A 245 -21.57 -4.15 17.93
C ARG A 245 -23.02 -4.30 17.45
N GLY A 246 -23.81 -5.16 18.10
CA GLY A 246 -25.21 -5.40 17.72
C GLY A 246 -25.36 -6.10 16.37
N CYS A 247 -24.35 -6.85 15.95
CA CYS A 247 -24.39 -7.69 14.76
C CYS A 247 -25.05 -9.03 15.09
N LEU A 248 -26.37 -9.01 15.24
CA LEU A 248 -27.16 -10.19 15.58
C LEU A 248 -28.16 -10.50 14.48
N ILE A 249 -28.32 -11.79 14.19
CA ILE A 249 -29.39 -12.34 13.35
C ILE A 249 -30.50 -12.96 14.22
N SER A 250 -31.56 -13.44 13.56
CA SER A 250 -32.67 -14.12 14.23
C SER A 250 -32.18 -15.24 15.15
N GLY A 251 -32.77 -15.33 16.35
CA GLY A 251 -32.35 -16.29 17.39
C GLY A 251 -31.20 -15.79 18.29
N GLY A 252 -30.71 -14.55 18.08
CA GLY A 252 -29.64 -13.97 18.91
C GLY A 252 -28.24 -14.47 18.57
N HIS A 253 -28.09 -15.18 17.44
CA HIS A 253 -26.79 -15.58 16.90
C HIS A 253 -26.06 -14.39 16.29
N VAL A 254 -24.73 -14.45 16.27
CA VAL A 254 -23.88 -13.39 15.72
C VAL A 254 -23.89 -13.46 14.19
N ASP A 255 -24.00 -12.29 13.57
CA ASP A 255 -23.82 -12.09 12.14
C ASP A 255 -22.32 -11.91 11.85
N TYR A 256 -21.65 -13.00 11.44
CA TYR A 256 -20.21 -12.99 11.19
C TYR A 256 -19.80 -12.10 10.02
N ASP A 257 -20.60 -12.07 8.95
CA ASP A 257 -20.29 -11.28 7.76
C ASP A 257 -20.36 -9.79 8.09
N ARG A 258 -21.45 -9.35 8.72
CA ARG A 258 -21.60 -7.96 9.15
C ARG A 258 -20.55 -7.56 10.18
N THR A 259 -20.21 -8.46 11.10
CA THR A 259 -19.17 -8.21 12.09
C THR A 259 -17.80 -8.10 11.42
N ALA A 260 -17.50 -8.93 10.42
CA ALA A 260 -16.27 -8.88 9.67
C ALA A 260 -16.12 -7.56 8.90
N GLU A 261 -17.19 -7.12 8.24
CA GLU A 261 -17.23 -5.82 7.55
C GLU A 261 -16.94 -4.65 8.51
N ILE A 262 -17.50 -4.68 9.72
CA ILE A 262 -17.23 -3.65 10.74
C ILE A 262 -15.75 -3.66 11.12
N ILE A 263 -15.16 -4.84 11.39
CA ILE A 263 -13.76 -4.96 11.78
C ILE A 263 -12.85 -4.44 10.65
N PHE A 264 -13.13 -4.81 9.41
CA PHE A 264 -12.40 -4.34 8.23
C PHE A 264 -12.48 -2.83 8.08
N ARG A 265 -13.69 -2.27 8.21
CA ARG A 265 -13.91 -0.83 8.12
C ARG A 265 -13.16 -0.10 9.24
N ASP A 266 -13.23 -0.60 10.47
CA ASP A 266 -12.57 -0.02 11.62
C ASP A 266 -11.03 0.01 11.43
N PHE A 267 -10.44 -1.06 10.92
CA PHE A 267 -9.01 -1.11 10.57
C PHE A 267 -8.67 -0.14 9.43
N ARG A 268 -9.43 -0.18 8.32
CA ARG A 268 -9.15 0.65 7.13
C ARG A 268 -9.29 2.16 7.42
N GLN A 269 -10.17 2.54 8.35
CA GLN A 269 -10.37 3.93 8.78
C GLN A 269 -9.45 4.36 9.94
N GLY A 270 -8.57 3.48 10.43
CA GLY A 270 -7.65 3.80 11.53
C GLY A 270 -8.33 3.96 12.89
N LEU A 271 -9.52 3.37 13.09
CA LEU A 271 -10.28 3.54 14.34
C LEU A 271 -9.68 2.80 15.54
N PHE A 272 -8.74 1.89 15.31
CA PHE A 272 -7.91 1.28 16.36
C PHE A 272 -6.76 2.19 16.81
N GLY A 273 -6.47 3.26 16.05
CA GLY A 273 -5.17 3.94 16.09
C GLY A 273 -4.20 3.36 15.05
N PRO A 274 -2.93 3.79 15.08
CA PRO A 274 -1.92 3.36 14.10
C PRO A 274 -1.52 1.89 14.31
N VAL A 275 -1.57 1.09 13.24
CA VAL A 275 -1.30 -0.36 13.26
C VAL A 275 -0.51 -0.76 12.03
N THR A 276 0.57 -1.52 12.22
CA THR A 276 1.33 -2.15 11.13
C THR A 276 1.30 -3.68 11.30
N LEU A 277 0.93 -4.41 10.25
CA LEU A 277 0.63 -5.86 10.30
C LEU A 277 1.85 -6.78 10.04
N GLU A 278 3.04 -6.20 10.01
CA GLU A 278 4.29 -6.92 9.77
C GLU A 278 5.51 -6.14 10.28
N LYS A 279 6.57 -6.88 10.57
CA LYS A 279 7.84 -6.36 11.09
C LYS A 279 8.96 -6.71 10.10
N PRO A 280 10.00 -5.88 9.98
CA PRO A 280 11.17 -6.22 9.18
C PRO A 280 11.83 -7.49 9.73
N VAL A 281 12.34 -8.32 8.83
CA VAL A 281 13.14 -9.49 9.23
C VAL A 281 14.52 -8.96 9.60
N THR A 282 14.86 -9.03 10.88
CA THR A 282 16.22 -8.77 11.39
C THR A 282 17.18 -9.86 11.02
#